data_AF-A0A4S8LXR1-F1
#
_entry.id   AF-A0A4S8LXR1-F1
#
_cell.length_a   1.000
_cell.length_b   1.000
_cell.length_c   1.000
_cell.angle_alpha   90.00
_cell.angle_beta   90.00
_cell.angle_gamma   90.00
#
_symmetry.space_group_name_H-M   'P 1'
#
loop_
_entity.id
_entity.type
_entity.pdbx_description
1 polymer ?
#
loop_
_entity_poly.entity_id
_entity_poly.type
_entity_poly.pdbx_seq_one_letter_code
_entity_poly.pdbx_strand_id
1 'polypeptide(L)'
;MPRPKIHKTKEQRILANRLKSSKHYERYKDSINQKRRDQYQAQVKANSLTDSIERKKRQEAFRHIAVSQLFLDLHSINDLSRDPIVEIHRVQRSLDRATDYSPSSYLEKIYQKHQLWLRNDQVSSESPVTQAVSQFEDLFESSKPLTHNILQEFGYGSEYLEASRIQKRIRRIVECLEDLELARMEGTLDSLYQLHRLRFQDTATIHYIDGQ
;
A
#
# COMPACT_ATOMS: atom_id res chain seq x y z
N MET A 1 -11.13 35.49 -80.65
CA MET A 1 -9.76 34.94 -80.50
C MET A 1 -9.64 34.28 -79.12
N PRO A 2 -9.42 32.96 -79.02
CA PRO A 2 -9.29 32.27 -77.72
C PRO A 2 -7.98 32.67 -77.00
N ARG A 3 -8.05 32.91 -75.68
CA ARG A 3 -6.88 33.29 -74.87
C ARG A 3 -5.89 32.12 -74.77
N PRO A 4 -4.60 32.30 -75.12
CA PRO A 4 -3.62 31.21 -75.07
C PRO A 4 -3.43 30.66 -73.65
N LYS A 5 -3.25 29.34 -73.53
CA LYS A 5 -2.90 28.70 -72.25
C LYS A 5 -1.49 29.14 -71.83
N ILE A 6 -1.39 29.68 -70.62
CA ILE A 6 -0.15 30.23 -70.06
C ILE A 6 0.89 29.13 -69.73
N HIS A 7 0.43 27.91 -69.42
CA HIS A 7 1.30 26.75 -69.15
C HIS A 7 1.04 25.65 -70.17
N LYS A 8 2.12 25.14 -70.79
CA LYS A 8 2.06 24.13 -71.85
C LYS A 8 2.13 22.70 -71.30
N THR A 9 2.79 22.49 -70.16
CA THR A 9 2.93 21.19 -69.50
C THR A 9 2.38 21.17 -68.06
N LYS A 10 2.06 19.98 -67.54
CA LYS A 10 1.61 19.80 -66.15
C LYS A 10 2.69 20.22 -65.14
N GLU A 11 3.95 19.95 -65.44
CA GLU A 11 5.10 20.31 -64.60
C GLU A 11 5.26 21.82 -64.46
N GLN A 12 5.14 22.56 -65.56
CA GLN A 12 5.17 24.04 -65.55
C GLN A 12 4.08 24.62 -64.65
N ARG A 13 2.89 24.02 -64.64
CA ARG A 13 1.79 24.44 -63.76
C ARG A 13 2.11 24.18 -62.29
N ILE A 14 2.72 23.04 -61.96
CA ILE A 14 3.12 22.70 -60.59
C ILE A 14 4.19 23.66 -60.09
N LEU A 15 5.22 23.93 -60.90
CA LEU A 15 6.27 24.89 -60.55
C LEU A 15 5.71 26.30 -60.34
N ALA A 16 4.81 26.76 -61.22
CA ALA A 16 4.14 28.05 -61.08
C ALA A 16 3.31 28.12 -59.78
N ASN A 17 2.59 27.05 -59.43
CA ASN A 17 1.83 26.98 -58.18
C ASN A 17 2.76 26.97 -56.96
N ARG A 18 3.86 26.22 -56.98
CA ARG A 18 4.87 26.21 -55.90
C ARG A 18 5.47 27.59 -55.68
N LEU A 19 5.85 28.28 -56.76
CA LEU A 19 6.38 29.65 -56.70
C LEU A 19 5.32 30.64 -56.19
N LYS A 20 4.07 30.50 -56.63
CA LYS A 20 2.96 31.33 -56.14
C LYS A 20 2.74 31.11 -54.63
N SER A 21 2.72 29.86 -54.18
CA SER A 21 2.57 29.51 -52.76
C SER A 21 3.75 29.96 -51.92
N SER A 22 4.98 29.84 -52.42
CA SER A 22 6.20 30.33 -51.76
C SER A 22 6.16 31.86 -51.60
N LYS A 23 5.90 32.60 -52.67
CA LYS A 23 5.76 34.07 -52.62
C LYS A 23 4.61 34.51 -51.70
N HIS A 24 3.51 33.77 -51.71
CA HIS A 24 2.40 34.03 -50.80
C HIS A 24 2.82 33.78 -49.34
N TYR A 25 3.44 32.64 -49.06
CA TYR A 25 3.91 32.33 -47.71
C TYR A 25 4.91 33.37 -47.22
N GLU A 26 5.91 33.76 -48.02
CA GLU A 26 6.88 34.78 -47.64
C GLU A 26 6.22 36.13 -47.30
N ARG A 27 5.20 36.54 -48.06
CA ARG A 27 4.44 37.78 -47.81
C ARG A 27 3.60 37.72 -46.56
N TYR A 28 3.04 36.56 -46.21
CA TYR A 28 2.07 36.41 -45.11
C TYR A 28 2.59 35.59 -43.94
N LYS A 29 3.89 35.23 -43.91
CA LYS A 29 4.48 34.33 -42.91
C LYS A 29 4.23 34.81 -41.49
N ASP A 30 4.33 36.12 -41.25
CA ASP A 30 4.20 36.70 -39.92
C ASP A 30 2.74 36.67 -39.45
N SER A 31 1.78 36.93 -40.35
CA SER A 31 0.36 36.81 -40.07
C SER A 31 -0.06 35.36 -39.81
N ILE A 32 0.47 34.41 -40.59
CA ILE A 32 0.22 32.97 -40.41
C ILE A 32 0.78 32.50 -39.05
N ASN A 33 2.01 32.90 -38.72
CA ASN A 33 2.65 32.54 -37.46
C ASN A 33 1.96 33.20 -36.26
N GLN A 34 1.51 34.45 -36.41
CA GLN A 34 0.76 35.13 -35.36
C GLN A 34 -0.57 34.41 -35.07
N LYS A 35 -1.34 34.09 -36.11
CA LYS A 35 -2.59 33.33 -35.96
C LYS A 35 -2.38 31.96 -35.30
N ARG A 36 -1.28 31.27 -35.62
CA ARG A 36 -0.90 30.01 -34.95
C ARG A 36 -0.58 30.21 -33.48
N ARG A 37 0.14 31.27 -33.12
CA ARG A 37 0.45 31.61 -31.72
C ARG A 37 -0.82 31.92 -30.93
N ASP A 38 -1.72 32.71 -31.50
CA ASP A 38 -2.98 33.08 -30.85
C ASP A 38 -3.87 31.85 -30.62
N GLN A 39 -3.95 30.93 -31.60
CA GLN A 39 -4.65 29.65 -31.46
C GLN A 39 -4.05 28.77 -30.35
N TYR A 40 -2.72 28.66 -30.30
CA TYR A 40 -2.04 27.89 -29.27
C TYR A 40 -2.29 28.48 -27.87
N GLN A 41 -2.19 29.81 -27.71
CA GLN A 41 -2.47 30.48 -26.44
C GLN A 41 -3.93 30.28 -25.99
N ALA A 42 -4.89 30.36 -26.91
CA ALA A 42 -6.30 30.08 -26.61
C ALA A 42 -6.50 28.63 -26.14
N GLN A 43 -5.82 27.66 -26.77
CA GLN A 43 -5.90 26.25 -26.40
C GLN A 43 -5.24 25.96 -25.04
N VAL A 44 -4.08 26.54 -24.76
CA VAL A 44 -3.42 26.43 -23.44
C VAL A 44 -4.30 27.02 -22.34
N LYS A 45 -4.94 28.17 -22.59
CA LYS A 45 -5.87 28.79 -21.64
C LYS A 45 -7.10 27.91 -21.38
N ALA A 46 -7.68 27.32 -22.43
CA ALA A 46 -8.80 26.38 -22.29
C ALA A 46 -8.42 25.12 -21.48
N ASN A 47 -7.27 24.53 -21.77
CA ASN A 47 -6.76 23.34 -21.05
C ASN A 47 -6.43 23.66 -19.58
N SER A 48 -5.93 24.86 -19.28
CA SER A 48 -5.64 25.26 -17.90
C SER A 48 -6.90 25.30 -17.02
N LEU A 49 -8.04 25.69 -17.60
CA LEU A 49 -9.31 25.75 -16.87
C LEU A 49 -9.85 24.34 -16.60
N THR A 50 -9.80 23.44 -17.59
CA THR A 50 -10.20 22.04 -17.43
C THR A 50 -9.33 21.30 -16.41
N ASP A 51 -8.02 21.51 -16.45
CA ASP A 51 -7.08 20.90 -15.51
C ASP A 51 -7.32 21.39 -14.07
N SER A 52 -7.69 22.66 -13.90
CA SER A 52 -8.03 23.21 -12.57
C SER A 52 -9.30 22.59 -11.99
N ILE A 53 -10.30 22.32 -12.84
CA ILE A 53 -11.56 21.69 -12.45
C ILE A 53 -11.32 20.22 -12.12
N GLU A 54 -10.53 19.51 -12.93
CA GLU A 54 -10.16 18.12 -12.64
C GLU A 54 -9.35 17.99 -11.35
N ARG A 55 -8.39 18.88 -11.10
CA ARG A 55 -7.62 18.88 -9.84
C ARG A 55 -8.51 19.11 -8.63
N LYS A 56 -9.49 20.02 -8.71
CA LYS A 56 -10.48 20.21 -7.63
C LYS A 56 -11.34 18.97 -7.43
N LYS A 57 -11.85 18.36 -8.50
CA LYS A 57 -12.61 17.09 -8.40
C LYS A 57 -11.78 15.95 -7.80
N ARG A 58 -10.50 15.83 -8.15
CA ARG A 58 -9.60 14.82 -7.55
C ARG A 58 -9.35 15.10 -6.07
N GLN A 59 -9.14 16.37 -5.68
CA GLN A 59 -9.00 16.75 -4.27
C GLN A 59 -10.28 16.51 -3.47
N GLU A 60 -11.45 16.81 -4.03
CA GLU A 60 -12.74 16.53 -3.41
C GLU A 60 -13.00 15.03 -3.30
N ALA A 61 -12.68 14.23 -4.33
CA ALA A 61 -12.75 12.77 -4.26
C ALA A 61 -11.81 12.20 -3.20
N PHE A 62 -10.57 12.71 -3.11
CA PHE A 62 -9.61 12.30 -2.08
C PHE A 62 -10.08 12.69 -0.68
N ARG A 63 -10.69 13.87 -0.52
CA ARG A 63 -11.35 14.29 0.73
C ARG A 63 -12.55 13.39 1.05
N HIS A 64 -13.36 13.02 0.08
CA HIS A 64 -14.49 12.11 0.29
C HIS A 64 -14.02 10.72 0.71
N ILE A 65 -12.94 10.21 0.12
CA ILE A 65 -12.32 8.94 0.52
C ILE A 65 -11.73 9.05 1.93
N ALA A 66 -10.97 10.10 2.23
CA ALA A 66 -10.38 10.31 3.55
C ALA A 66 -11.44 10.53 4.64
N VAL A 67 -12.51 11.27 4.36
CA VAL A 67 -13.66 11.44 5.27
C VAL A 67 -14.44 10.15 5.40
N SER A 68 -14.63 9.37 4.32
CA SER A 68 -15.26 8.05 4.42
C SER A 68 -14.41 7.06 5.21
N GLN A 69 -13.08 7.16 5.13
CA GLN A 69 -12.15 6.33 5.90
C GLN A 69 -12.13 6.75 7.37
N LEU A 70 -12.15 8.05 7.66
CA LEU A 70 -12.37 8.59 9.01
C LEU A 70 -13.76 8.27 9.56
N PHE A 71 -14.79 8.22 8.72
CA PHE A 71 -16.16 7.85 9.10
C PHE A 71 -16.24 6.35 9.42
N LEU A 72 -15.55 5.50 8.66
CA LEU A 72 -15.34 4.09 9.00
C LEU A 72 -14.55 3.93 10.30
N ASP A 73 -13.53 4.76 10.54
CA ASP A 73 -12.76 4.76 11.79
C ASP A 73 -13.58 5.27 12.99
N LEU A 74 -14.49 6.23 12.81
CA LEU A 74 -15.40 6.72 13.87
C LEU A 74 -16.57 5.76 14.14
N HIS A 75 -17.15 5.12 13.11
CA HIS A 75 -18.15 4.05 13.29
C HIS A 75 -17.51 2.79 13.87
N SER A 76 -16.19 2.62 13.74
CA SER A 76 -15.45 1.55 14.39
C SER A 76 -15.35 1.71 15.92
N ILE A 77 -15.62 2.91 16.47
CA ILE A 77 -15.49 3.18 17.91
C ILE A 77 -16.85 3.15 18.63
N ASN A 78 -17.97 3.40 17.92
CA ASN A 78 -19.27 3.59 18.57
C ASN A 78 -20.43 2.73 18.05
N ASP A 79 -20.26 1.87 17.04
CA ASP A 79 -21.37 1.04 16.56
C ASP A 79 -21.08 -0.46 16.62
N LEU A 80 -22.08 -1.18 17.11
CA LEU A 80 -22.15 -2.61 17.40
C LEU A 80 -21.99 -3.48 16.15
N SER A 81 -20.80 -3.51 15.55
CA SER A 81 -20.46 -4.55 14.57
C SER A 81 -20.29 -5.88 15.31
N ARG A 82 -21.40 -6.58 15.55
CA ARG A 82 -21.44 -8.01 15.92
C ARG A 82 -20.96 -8.92 14.77
N ASP A 83 -20.60 -8.38 13.62
CA ASP A 83 -20.11 -9.15 12.48
C ASP A 83 -18.72 -9.72 12.82
N PRO A 84 -18.59 -11.05 12.99
CA PRO A 84 -17.35 -11.65 13.40
C PRO A 84 -16.26 -11.54 12.32
N ILE A 85 -16.63 -11.30 11.05
CA ILE A 85 -15.69 -11.07 9.95
C ILE A 85 -14.99 -9.71 10.11
N VAL A 86 -15.73 -8.66 10.46
CA VAL A 86 -15.15 -7.33 10.67
C VAL A 86 -14.18 -7.35 11.85
N GLU A 87 -14.56 -8.04 12.93
CA GLU A 87 -13.73 -8.18 14.12
C GLU A 87 -12.46 -9.00 13.87
N ILE A 88 -12.52 -10.09 13.08
CA ILE A 88 -11.29 -10.85 12.77
C ILE A 88 -10.30 -10.03 11.92
N HIS A 89 -10.80 -9.16 11.03
CA HIS A 89 -9.95 -8.21 10.31
C HIS A 89 -9.41 -7.09 11.21
N ARG A 90 -10.10 -6.72 12.29
CA ARG A 90 -9.54 -5.81 13.31
C ARG A 90 -8.40 -6.47 14.06
N VAL A 91 -8.54 -7.75 14.41
CA VAL A 91 -7.47 -8.57 15.00
C VAL A 91 -6.26 -8.61 14.06
N GLN A 92 -6.47 -8.87 12.77
CA GLN A 92 -5.39 -8.82 11.77
C GLN A 92 -4.72 -7.45 11.70
N ARG A 93 -5.50 -6.36 11.64
CA ARG A 93 -4.94 -5.00 11.64
C ARG A 93 -4.16 -4.70 12.92
N SER A 94 -4.60 -5.20 14.06
CA SER A 94 -3.89 -5.08 15.33
C SER A 94 -2.55 -5.82 15.30
N LEU A 95 -2.54 -7.05 14.77
CA LEU A 95 -1.32 -7.82 14.52
C LEU A 95 -0.33 -7.07 13.61
N ASP A 96 -0.82 -6.58 12.47
CA ASP A 96 0.00 -5.86 11.49
C ASP A 96 0.56 -4.57 12.09
N ARG A 97 -0.23 -3.83 12.88
CA ARG A 97 0.25 -2.62 13.60
C ARG A 97 1.27 -2.95 14.67
N ALA A 98 1.06 -4.02 15.45
CA ALA A 98 1.99 -4.42 16.51
C ALA A 98 3.34 -4.86 15.94
N THR A 99 3.33 -5.48 14.76
CA THR A 99 4.51 -6.01 14.08
C THR A 99 5.13 -5.07 13.04
N ASP A 100 4.58 -3.87 12.86
CA ASP A 100 4.99 -2.93 11.80
C ASP A 100 4.99 -3.60 10.40
N TYR A 101 3.95 -4.42 10.15
CA TYR A 101 3.73 -5.20 8.93
C TYR A 101 4.82 -6.26 8.62
N SER A 102 5.77 -6.49 9.53
CA SER A 102 6.82 -7.50 9.38
C SER A 102 7.06 -8.23 10.71
N PRO A 103 6.28 -9.30 10.99
CA PRO A 103 6.46 -10.16 12.15
C PRO A 103 7.89 -10.69 12.33
N SER A 104 8.56 -11.12 11.26
CA SER A 104 9.97 -11.56 11.32
C SER A 104 10.91 -10.45 11.84
N SER A 105 10.80 -9.25 11.27
CA SER A 105 11.59 -8.09 11.71
C SER A 105 11.24 -7.64 13.13
N TYR A 106 9.98 -7.78 13.53
CA TYR A 106 9.54 -7.51 14.89
C TYR A 106 10.21 -8.46 15.89
N LEU A 107 10.22 -9.77 15.62
CA LEU A 107 10.85 -10.77 16.49
C LEU A 107 12.35 -10.52 16.65
N GLU A 108 13.03 -10.14 15.57
CA GLU A 108 14.44 -9.73 15.58
C GLU A 108 14.67 -8.49 16.47
N LYS A 109 13.82 -7.47 16.35
CA LYS A 109 13.87 -6.28 17.21
C LYS A 109 13.63 -6.63 18.68
N ILE A 110 12.72 -7.57 18.96
CA ILE A 110 12.45 -8.04 20.34
C ILE A 110 13.67 -8.76 20.91
N TYR A 111 14.32 -9.64 20.14
CA TYR A 111 15.57 -10.29 20.56
C TYR A 111 16.64 -9.26 20.94
N GLN A 112 16.87 -8.26 20.09
CA GLN A 112 17.87 -7.21 20.36
C GLN A 112 17.53 -6.39 21.60
N LYS A 113 16.26 -5.99 21.77
CA LYS A 113 15.79 -5.28 22.96
C LYS A 113 15.96 -6.13 24.22
N HIS A 114 15.67 -7.42 24.13
CA HIS A 114 15.81 -8.35 25.23
C HIS A 114 17.29 -8.55 25.63
N GLN A 115 18.21 -8.63 24.67
CA GLN A 115 19.65 -8.65 24.98
C GLN A 115 20.12 -7.38 25.68
N LEU A 116 19.65 -6.19 25.26
CA LEU A 116 19.97 -4.93 25.93
C LEU A 116 19.40 -4.90 27.36
N TRP A 117 18.18 -5.41 27.55
CA TRP A 117 17.56 -5.54 28.87
C TRP A 117 18.37 -6.45 29.80
N LEU A 118 18.87 -7.59 29.30
CA LEU A 118 19.74 -8.49 30.05
C LEU A 118 21.06 -7.82 30.47
N ARG A 119 21.61 -6.92 29.65
CA ARG A 119 22.87 -6.20 29.96
C ARG A 119 22.70 -5.05 30.95
N ASN A 120 21.51 -4.47 31.04
CA ASN A 120 21.22 -3.30 31.87
C ASN A 120 20.66 -3.66 33.25
N ASP A 121 21.00 -4.84 33.78
CA ASP A 121 20.74 -5.29 35.16
C ASP A 121 19.26 -5.30 35.60
N GLN A 122 18.32 -5.54 34.66
CA GLN A 122 16.90 -5.80 34.94
C GLN A 122 16.22 -4.76 35.86
N VAL A 123 16.60 -3.49 35.75
CA VAL A 123 16.45 -2.45 36.78
C VAL A 123 15.00 -2.16 37.28
N SER A 124 13.93 -2.64 36.64
CA SER A 124 12.55 -2.75 37.22
C SER A 124 11.47 -3.05 36.17
N SER A 125 11.80 -3.08 34.88
CA SER A 125 10.81 -3.34 33.83
C SER A 125 10.68 -4.84 33.57
N GLU A 126 9.44 -5.29 33.38
CA GLU A 126 9.09 -6.60 32.83
C GLU A 126 9.91 -6.89 31.55
N SER A 127 10.24 -8.18 31.32
CA SER A 127 11.01 -8.60 30.15
C SER A 127 10.27 -8.16 28.88
N PRO A 128 10.97 -7.55 27.89
CA PRO A 128 10.37 -7.19 26.60
C PRO A 128 9.70 -8.38 25.90
N VAL A 129 10.19 -9.60 26.14
CA VAL A 129 9.60 -10.82 25.57
C VAL A 129 8.34 -11.18 26.32
N THR A 130 8.32 -11.15 27.65
CA THR A 130 7.11 -11.40 28.44
C THR A 130 5.99 -10.42 28.11
N GLN A 131 6.32 -9.13 27.96
CA GLN A 131 5.35 -8.12 27.54
C GLN A 131 4.78 -8.43 26.15
N ALA A 132 5.63 -8.84 25.20
CA ALA A 132 5.20 -9.22 23.87
C ALA A 132 4.32 -10.49 23.89
N VAL A 133 4.69 -11.51 24.68
CA VAL A 133 3.90 -12.73 24.86
C VAL A 133 2.50 -12.38 25.34
N SER A 134 2.38 -11.62 26.43
CA SER A 134 1.08 -11.19 26.98
C SER A 134 0.24 -10.45 25.93
N GLN A 135 0.85 -9.53 25.18
CA GLN A 135 0.14 -8.78 24.13
C GLN A 135 -0.42 -9.70 23.03
N PHE A 136 0.35 -10.68 22.55
CA PHE A 136 -0.09 -11.57 21.49
C PHE A 136 -0.98 -12.72 21.99
N GLU A 137 -0.85 -13.13 23.25
CA GLU A 137 -1.80 -14.03 23.90
C GLU A 137 -3.18 -13.39 24.02
N ASP A 138 -3.28 -12.15 24.48
CA ASP A 138 -4.56 -11.41 24.53
C ASP A 138 -5.20 -11.31 23.13
N LEU A 139 -4.37 -11.05 22.12
CA LEU A 139 -4.82 -11.01 20.72
C LEU A 139 -5.26 -12.38 20.20
N PHE A 140 -4.59 -13.45 20.62
CA PHE A 140 -4.96 -14.82 20.28
C PHE A 140 -6.26 -15.25 20.96
N GLU A 141 -6.42 -14.99 22.26
CA GLU A 141 -7.61 -15.32 23.03
C GLU A 141 -8.84 -14.57 22.50
N SER A 142 -8.70 -13.30 22.12
CA SER A 142 -9.78 -12.53 21.49
C SER A 142 -10.18 -13.07 20.10
N SER A 143 -9.25 -13.71 19.36
CA SER A 143 -9.54 -14.29 18.04
C SER A 143 -10.29 -15.63 18.07
N LYS A 144 -10.19 -16.40 19.18
CA LYS A 144 -10.85 -17.71 19.33
C LYS A 144 -12.36 -17.66 19.21
N PRO A 145 -13.10 -16.83 19.98
CA PRO A 145 -14.55 -16.78 19.88
C PRO A 145 -15.00 -16.28 18.50
N LEU A 146 -14.25 -15.37 17.87
CA LEU A 146 -14.55 -14.88 16.52
C LEU A 146 -14.48 -16.00 15.48
N THR A 147 -13.40 -16.78 15.50
CA THR A 147 -13.23 -17.91 14.58
C THR A 147 -14.32 -18.97 14.78
N HIS A 148 -14.74 -19.19 16.04
CA HIS A 148 -15.85 -20.09 16.34
C HIS A 148 -17.19 -19.55 15.83
N ASN A 149 -17.47 -18.25 16.01
CA ASN A 149 -18.69 -17.62 15.53
C ASN A 149 -18.75 -17.63 13.99
N ILE A 150 -17.64 -17.38 13.30
CA ILE A 150 -17.57 -17.47 11.83
C ILE A 150 -17.88 -18.90 11.38
N LEU A 151 -17.34 -19.91 12.06
CA LEU A 151 -17.64 -21.31 11.73
C LEU A 151 -19.12 -21.64 11.93
N GLN A 152 -19.76 -21.09 12.96
CA GLN A 152 -21.18 -21.32 13.24
C GLN A 152 -22.08 -20.61 12.22
N GLU A 153 -21.76 -19.37 11.85
CA GLU A 153 -22.60 -18.53 10.98
C GLU A 153 -22.41 -18.85 9.49
N PHE A 154 -21.18 -19.08 9.05
CA PHE A 154 -20.81 -19.23 7.63
C PHE A 154 -20.38 -20.65 7.26
N GLY A 155 -20.10 -21.52 8.25
CA GLY A 155 -19.60 -22.87 8.01
C GLY A 155 -18.12 -22.91 7.61
N TYR A 156 -17.71 -24.03 7.00
CA TYR A 156 -16.34 -24.22 6.53
C TYR A 156 -16.15 -23.57 5.14
N GLY A 157 -16.09 -22.23 5.13
CA GLY A 157 -15.92 -21.40 3.94
C GLY A 157 -14.56 -20.70 3.86
N SER A 158 -14.42 -19.80 2.88
CA SER A 158 -13.26 -18.92 2.73
C SER A 158 -13.01 -18.05 3.96
N GLU A 159 -14.09 -17.59 4.58
CA GLU A 159 -14.12 -16.70 5.75
C GLU A 159 -13.53 -17.41 6.97
N TYR A 160 -13.93 -18.67 7.19
CA TYR A 160 -13.36 -19.50 8.25
C TYR A 160 -11.89 -19.81 8.01
N LEU A 161 -11.50 -20.12 6.76
CA LEU A 161 -10.11 -20.40 6.42
C LEU A 161 -9.23 -19.17 6.64
N GLU A 162 -9.72 -17.98 6.30
CA GLU A 162 -9.03 -16.72 6.55
C GLU A 162 -8.90 -16.44 8.05
N ALA A 163 -9.98 -16.57 8.81
CA ALA A 163 -9.96 -16.40 10.26
C ALA A 163 -8.99 -17.38 10.94
N SER A 164 -9.03 -18.65 10.53
CA SER A 164 -8.11 -19.69 11.00
C SER A 164 -6.66 -19.37 10.64
N ARG A 165 -6.40 -18.82 9.44
CA ARG A 165 -5.06 -18.38 9.03
C ARG A 165 -4.55 -17.26 9.92
N ILE A 166 -5.37 -16.24 10.19
CA ILE A 166 -5.02 -15.12 11.08
C ILE A 166 -4.70 -15.65 12.48
N GLN A 167 -5.58 -16.48 13.04
CA GLN A 167 -5.40 -17.09 14.36
C GLN A 167 -4.11 -17.91 14.45
N LYS A 168 -3.81 -18.74 13.44
CA LYS A 168 -2.58 -19.54 13.40
C LYS A 168 -1.33 -18.68 13.25
N ARG A 169 -1.38 -17.56 12.51
CA ARG A 169 -0.26 -16.61 12.42
C ARG A 169 0.06 -16.00 13.78
N ILE A 170 -0.95 -15.55 14.52
CA ILE A 170 -0.76 -15.01 15.88
C ILE A 170 -0.16 -16.08 16.78
N ARG A 171 -0.72 -17.30 16.77
CA ARG A 171 -0.19 -18.43 17.55
C ARG A 171 1.29 -18.70 17.25
N ARG A 172 1.68 -18.66 15.98
CA ARG A 172 3.07 -18.92 15.58
C ARG A 172 4.03 -17.85 16.09
N ILE A 173 3.59 -16.60 16.16
CA ILE A 173 4.37 -15.50 16.76
C ILE A 173 4.55 -15.73 18.26
N VAL A 174 3.48 -16.10 18.98
CA VAL A 174 3.57 -16.47 20.41
C VAL A 174 4.56 -17.61 20.61
N GLU A 175 4.48 -18.68 19.82
CA GLU A 175 5.42 -19.81 19.90
C GLU A 175 6.88 -19.40 19.67
N CYS A 176 7.15 -18.40 18.81
CA CYS A 176 8.49 -17.88 18.60
C CYS A 176 9.01 -17.08 19.80
N LEU A 177 8.12 -16.34 20.47
CA LEU A 177 8.45 -15.60 21.68
C LEU A 177 8.66 -16.54 22.89
N GLU A 178 7.85 -17.59 23.00
CA GLU A 178 8.05 -18.66 23.99
C GLU A 178 9.38 -19.39 23.78
N ASP A 179 9.75 -19.69 22.53
CA ASP A 179 11.04 -20.31 22.17
C ASP A 179 12.22 -19.43 22.60
N LEU A 180 12.09 -18.10 22.47
CA LEU A 180 13.06 -17.12 22.96
C LEU A 180 13.20 -17.14 24.49
N GLU A 181 12.09 -17.17 25.24
CA GLU A 181 12.10 -17.26 26.71
C GLU A 181 12.64 -18.62 27.19
N LEU A 182 12.29 -19.72 26.52
CA LEU A 182 12.81 -21.06 26.82
C LEU A 182 14.34 -21.10 26.63
N ALA A 183 14.83 -20.66 25.48
CA ALA A 183 16.26 -20.59 25.19
C ALA A 183 17.03 -19.69 26.19
N ARG A 184 16.38 -18.64 26.69
CA ARG A 184 16.91 -17.79 27.77
C ARG A 184 17.03 -18.57 29.08
N MET A 185 15.96 -19.25 29.51
CA MET A 185 15.96 -20.03 30.75
C MET A 185 16.98 -21.17 30.73
N GLU A 186 17.25 -21.74 29.55
CA GLU A 186 18.28 -22.77 29.35
C GLU A 186 19.72 -22.22 29.28
N GLY A 187 19.89 -20.90 29.14
CA GLY A 187 21.20 -20.27 28.94
C GLY A 187 21.80 -20.53 27.56
N THR A 188 21.02 -21.01 26.59
CA THR A 188 21.43 -21.36 25.23
C THR A 188 21.04 -20.32 24.18
N LEU A 189 20.41 -19.22 24.60
CA LEU A 189 19.86 -18.19 23.70
C LEU A 189 20.87 -17.66 22.67
N ASP A 190 22.05 -17.24 23.10
CA ASP A 190 23.05 -16.65 22.20
C ASP A 190 23.63 -17.68 21.22
N SER A 191 23.79 -18.94 21.64
CA SER A 191 24.28 -20.00 20.77
C SER A 191 23.23 -20.42 19.73
N LEU A 192 21.97 -20.54 20.13
CA LEU A 192 20.86 -20.85 19.21
C LEU A 192 20.63 -19.74 18.18
N TYR A 193 20.74 -18.48 18.60
CA TYR A 193 20.63 -17.34 17.68
C TYR A 193 21.76 -17.31 16.66
N GLN A 194 23.01 -17.49 17.09
CA GLN A 194 24.18 -17.51 16.19
C GLN A 194 24.16 -18.69 15.22
N LEU A 195 23.59 -19.83 15.64
CA LEU A 195 23.46 -21.02 14.82
C LEU A 195 22.23 -21.00 13.90
N HIS A 196 21.46 -19.91 13.89
CA HIS A 196 20.20 -19.77 13.14
C HIS A 196 19.18 -20.89 13.44
N ARG A 197 19.08 -21.30 14.71
CA ARG A 197 18.23 -22.42 15.16
C ARG A 197 16.96 -21.99 15.90
N LEU A 198 16.78 -20.69 16.12
CA LEU A 198 15.55 -20.20 16.73
C LEU A 198 14.41 -20.28 15.72
N ARG A 199 13.19 -20.57 16.19
CA ARG A 199 12.03 -20.79 15.30
C ARG A 199 11.75 -19.64 14.35
N PHE A 200 11.97 -18.39 14.78
CA PHE A 200 11.73 -17.22 13.94
C PHE A 200 12.79 -16.99 12.85
N GLN A 201 13.91 -17.73 12.88
CA GLN A 201 14.96 -17.68 11.84
C GLN A 201 14.75 -18.75 10.76
N ASP A 202 13.86 -19.71 10.99
CA ASP A 202 13.49 -20.73 10.01
C ASP A 202 12.67 -20.11 8.86
N THR A 203 13.16 -20.28 7.63
CA THR A 203 12.53 -19.80 6.39
C THR A 203 11.07 -20.22 6.25
N ALA A 204 10.70 -21.46 6.62
CA ALA A 204 9.32 -21.91 6.52
C ALA A 204 8.41 -21.17 7.51
N THR A 205 8.92 -20.92 8.71
CA THR A 205 8.23 -20.14 9.74
C THR A 205 8.09 -18.66 9.34
N ILE A 206 9.14 -18.05 8.77
CA ILE A 206 9.13 -16.67 8.27
C ILE A 206 8.05 -16.47 7.19
N HIS A 207 8.02 -17.33 6.17
CA HIS A 207 7.00 -17.26 5.13
C HIS A 207 5.58 -17.34 5.72
N TYR A 208 5.39 -18.21 6.70
CA TYR A 208 4.10 -18.39 7.35
C TYR A 208 3.64 -17.17 8.15
N ILE A 209 4.52 -16.60 8.97
CA ILE A 209 4.17 -15.45 9.83
C ILE A 209 4.02 -14.17 9.03
N ASP A 210 4.86 -13.94 8.02
CA ASP A 210 4.83 -12.72 7.20
C ASP A 210 3.71 -12.76 6.14
N GLY A 211 3.09 -13.92 5.92
CA GLY A 211 1.89 -14.06 5.09
C GLY A 211 2.16 -14.01 3.59
N GLN A 212 3.40 -14.28 3.16
CA GLN A 212 3.80 -14.41 1.75
C GLN A 212 3.38 -15.75 1.15
#